data_AF-A0A2S2R842-F1
#
_entry.id   AF-A0A2S2R842-F1
#
_cell.length_a   1.000
_cell.length_b   1.000
_cell.length_c   1.000
_cell.angle_alpha   90.00
_cell.angle_beta   90.00
_cell.angle_gamma   90.00
#
_symmetry.space_group_name_H-M   'P 1'
#
loop_
_entity.id
_entity.type
_entity.pdbx_description
1 polymer ?
#
loop_
_entity_poly.entity_id
_entity_poly.type
_entity_poly.pdbx_seq_one_letter_code
_entity_poly.pdbx_strand_id
1 'polypeptide(L)'
;DKSFVKEENIDEHTKKLLNVGTQSEHRRTRSNRNTEFEELRFEVKPRRKMNSDIVTLKLEEAVKLIPISTGEYDVYQFIQACDLAIESVEKKNVSILIKYITTKLSGRALEAIKYKDTTKWKKHKKIFNRYF
;
A
#
# COMPACT_ATOMS: atom_id res chain seq x y z
N ASP A 1 -11.00 41.02 -39.76
CA ASP A 1 -11.72 40.37 -40.87
C ASP A 1 -10.87 39.30 -41.55
N LYS A 2 -11.46 38.11 -41.67
CA LYS A 2 -11.17 37.00 -42.61
C LYS A 2 -9.80 36.29 -42.47
N SER A 3 -9.71 35.13 -41.82
CA SER A 3 -10.08 33.76 -42.27
C SER A 3 -9.31 33.27 -43.51
N PHE A 4 -8.35 32.36 -43.33
CA PHE A 4 -8.19 31.13 -44.16
C PHE A 4 -7.06 30.24 -43.60
N VAL A 5 -7.41 29.11 -42.98
CA VAL A 5 -6.52 27.95 -42.82
C VAL A 5 -6.93 26.96 -43.90
N LYS A 6 -6.00 26.58 -44.77
CA LYS A 6 -6.17 25.52 -45.76
C LYS A 6 -6.06 24.17 -45.05
N GLU A 7 -7.13 23.38 -45.08
CA GLU A 7 -7.10 21.97 -44.72
C GLU A 7 -6.40 21.19 -45.84
N GLU A 8 -5.31 20.51 -45.49
CA GLU A 8 -4.63 19.56 -46.36
C GLU A 8 -5.40 18.22 -46.40
N ASN A 9 -5.85 17.97 -47.63
CA ASN A 9 -6.23 16.73 -48.29
C ASN A 9 -5.65 15.43 -47.68
N ILE A 10 -6.52 14.53 -47.19
CA ILE A 10 -6.17 13.14 -46.87
C ILE A 10 -6.78 12.21 -47.92
N ASP A 11 -5.90 11.31 -48.37
CA ASP A 11 -5.86 10.56 -49.62
C ASP A 11 -7.00 9.56 -49.87
N GLU A 12 -7.34 9.44 -51.16
CA GLU A 12 -8.48 8.73 -51.77
C GLU A 12 -8.44 7.21 -51.59
N HIS A 13 -7.33 6.68 -51.08
CA HIS A 13 -7.13 5.26 -50.79
C HIS A 13 -7.97 4.74 -49.60
N THR A 14 -8.38 5.62 -48.68
CA THR A 14 -9.19 5.22 -47.50
C THR A 14 -10.70 5.07 -47.80
N LYS A 15 -11.19 5.61 -48.91
CA LYS A 15 -12.62 5.59 -49.28
C LYS A 15 -13.06 4.27 -49.96
N LYS A 16 -12.12 3.41 -50.37
CA LYS A 16 -12.42 2.13 -51.04
C LYS A 16 -12.74 0.97 -50.09
N LEU A 17 -12.65 1.14 -48.77
CA LEU A 17 -13.05 0.12 -47.80
C LEU A 17 -14.53 0.24 -47.35
N LEU A 18 -15.24 1.26 -47.80
CA LEU A 18 -16.68 1.43 -47.57
C LEU A 18 -17.46 0.99 -48.81
N ASN A 19 -17.43 -0.30 -49.12
CA ASN A 19 -18.25 -0.87 -50.19
C ASN A 19 -19.68 -1.06 -49.69
N VAL A 20 -20.58 -0.19 -50.16
CA VAL A 20 -22.03 -0.28 -50.03
C VAL A 20 -22.51 -1.47 -50.87
N GLY A 21 -22.93 -2.54 -50.21
CA GLY A 21 -23.65 -3.67 -50.82
C GLY A 21 -25.15 -3.53 -50.60
N THR A 22 -25.87 -3.44 -51.71
CA THR A 22 -27.32 -3.31 -51.90
C THR A 22 -28.17 -4.36 -51.17
N GLN A 23 -29.33 -3.90 -50.69
CA GLN A 23 -30.38 -4.68 -50.03
C GLN A 23 -30.85 -5.88 -50.89
N SER A 24 -30.82 -7.07 -50.29
CA SER A 24 -31.70 -8.18 -50.67
C SER A 24 -32.38 -8.71 -49.41
N GLU A 25 -33.72 -8.69 -49.42
CA GLU A 25 -34.55 -9.17 -48.33
C GLU A 25 -34.33 -10.67 -48.10
N HIS A 26 -33.93 -11.03 -46.88
CA HIS A 26 -34.11 -12.37 -46.33
C HIS A 26 -34.77 -12.24 -44.96
N ARG A 27 -36.10 -12.41 -44.94
CA ARG A 27 -36.90 -12.52 -43.72
C ARG A 27 -36.50 -13.80 -42.97
N ARG A 28 -35.63 -13.67 -41.97
CA ARG A 28 -35.46 -14.68 -40.91
C ARG A 28 -36.34 -14.28 -39.73
N THR A 29 -37.30 -15.14 -39.38
CA THR A 29 -38.16 -15.00 -38.20
C THR A 29 -37.32 -15.26 -36.94
N ARG A 30 -36.80 -14.19 -36.33
CA ARG A 30 -36.12 -14.29 -35.04
C ARG A 30 -37.20 -14.36 -33.94
N SER A 31 -37.34 -15.51 -33.32
CA SER A 31 -38.17 -15.72 -32.12
C SER A 31 -37.75 -14.70 -31.05
N ASN A 32 -38.66 -13.76 -30.74
CA ASN A 32 -38.45 -12.78 -29.69
C ASN A 32 -38.82 -13.44 -28.36
N ARG A 33 -37.88 -14.16 -27.75
CA ARG A 33 -37.99 -14.50 -26.33
C ARG A 33 -37.54 -13.28 -25.56
N ASN A 34 -38.49 -12.52 -25.03
CA ASN A 34 -38.22 -11.52 -24.01
C ASN A 34 -37.68 -12.25 -22.78
N THR A 35 -36.36 -12.31 -22.64
CA THR A 35 -35.73 -12.66 -21.36
C THR A 35 -35.54 -11.34 -20.61
N GLU A 36 -36.47 -11.02 -19.73
CA GLU A 36 -36.25 -9.98 -18.73
C GLU A 36 -35.16 -10.50 -17.78
N PHE A 37 -34.02 -9.83 -17.78
CA PHE A 37 -32.96 -10.10 -16.81
C PHE A 37 -33.34 -9.39 -15.51
N GLU A 38 -33.75 -10.17 -14.53
CA GLU A 38 -33.96 -9.66 -13.18
C GLU A 38 -32.59 -9.49 -12.50
N GLU A 39 -32.20 -8.25 -12.23
CA GLU A 39 -30.95 -7.95 -11.51
C GLU A 39 -31.06 -8.45 -10.06
N LEU A 40 -30.28 -9.48 -9.73
CA LEU A 40 -30.10 -9.93 -8.35
C LEU A 40 -29.44 -8.83 -7.52
N ARG A 41 -30.23 -8.16 -6.68
CA ARG A 41 -29.74 -7.16 -5.72
C ARG A 41 -29.37 -7.85 -4.42
N PHE A 42 -28.08 -7.92 -4.13
CA PHE A 42 -27.59 -8.38 -2.83
C PHE A 42 -27.50 -7.18 -1.87
N GLU A 43 -28.18 -7.25 -0.73
CA GLU A 43 -27.98 -6.30 0.36
C GLU A 43 -26.55 -6.45 0.91
N VAL A 44 -25.66 -5.54 0.53
CA VAL A 44 -24.33 -5.45 1.10
C VAL A 44 -24.48 -4.91 2.52
N LYS A 45 -24.43 -5.79 3.51
CA LYS A 45 -24.39 -5.37 4.92
C LYS A 45 -23.18 -4.43 5.11
N PRO A 46 -23.36 -3.27 5.75
CA PRO A 46 -22.25 -2.36 6.00
C PRO A 46 -21.18 -3.08 6.81
N ARG A 47 -19.95 -3.06 6.29
CA ARG A 47 -18.78 -3.66 6.95
C ARG A 47 -18.62 -2.99 8.31
N ARG A 48 -18.76 -3.75 9.40
CA ARG A 48 -18.51 -3.25 10.76
C ARG A 48 -17.08 -2.70 10.79
N LYS A 49 -16.92 -1.40 11.08
CA LYS A 49 -15.61 -0.84 11.41
C LYS A 49 -15.18 -1.49 12.72
N MET A 50 -14.09 -2.25 12.71
CA MET A 50 -13.44 -2.64 13.96
C MET A 50 -12.93 -1.36 14.61
N ASN A 51 -13.35 -1.10 15.84
CA ASN A 51 -12.67 -0.12 16.68
C ASN A 51 -11.29 -0.70 16.96
N SER A 52 -10.26 -0.13 16.32
CA SER A 52 -8.88 -0.38 16.71
C SER A 52 -8.65 0.38 18.01
N ASP A 53 -9.15 -0.15 19.12
CA ASP A 53 -8.83 0.40 20.43
C ASP A 53 -7.31 0.32 20.56
N ILE A 54 -6.67 1.49 20.56
CA ILE A 54 -5.22 1.59 20.69
C ILE A 54 -4.91 1.15 22.12
N VAL A 55 -4.51 -0.11 22.27
CA VAL A 55 -4.04 -0.65 23.55
C VAL A 55 -2.78 0.12 23.92
N THR A 56 -2.90 0.96 24.93
CA THR A 56 -1.77 1.72 25.47
C THR A 56 -1.13 0.89 26.59
N LEU A 57 0.05 0.34 26.33
CA LEU A 57 0.85 -0.42 27.28
C LEU A 57 1.63 0.49 28.22
N LYS A 58 1.88 -0.02 29.43
CA LYS A 58 2.86 0.60 30.33
C LYS A 58 4.27 0.43 29.76
N LEU A 59 5.17 1.36 30.11
CA LEU A 59 6.56 1.30 29.66
C LEU A 59 7.24 -0.04 29.99
N GLU A 60 7.00 -0.57 31.19
CA GLU A 60 7.55 -1.86 31.64
C GLU A 60 7.08 -3.05 30.81
N GLU A 61 5.85 -3.01 30.30
CA GLU A 61 5.28 -4.06 29.45
C GLU A 61 5.86 -3.97 28.04
N ALA A 62 5.92 -2.76 27.47
CA ALA A 62 6.52 -2.52 26.16
C ALA A 62 8.00 -2.94 26.12
N VAL A 63 8.73 -2.69 27.21
CA VAL A 63 10.13 -3.11 27.37
C VAL A 63 10.30 -4.64 27.28
N LYS A 64 9.33 -5.42 27.77
CA LYS A 64 9.37 -6.89 27.71
C LYS A 64 9.12 -7.44 26.31
N LEU A 65 8.50 -6.66 25.43
CA LEU A 65 8.24 -7.05 24.03
C LEU A 65 9.50 -6.99 23.15
N ILE A 66 10.52 -6.23 23.55
CA ILE A 66 11.69 -5.98 22.71
C ILE A 66 12.71 -7.13 22.89
N PRO A 67 12.97 -7.94 21.84
CA PRO A 67 13.98 -8.99 21.88
C PRO A 67 15.40 -8.39 21.85
N ILE A 68 16.40 -9.21 22.15
CA ILE A 68 17.80 -8.85 21.90
C ILE A 68 18.08 -9.00 20.41
N SER A 69 18.89 -8.10 19.84
CA SER A 69 19.33 -8.20 18.46
C SER A 69 20.84 -8.17 18.28
N THR A 70 21.39 -9.14 17.54
CA THR A 70 22.82 -9.27 17.24
C THR A 70 23.19 -8.64 15.89
N GLY A 71 22.23 -8.50 14.96
CA GLY A 71 22.49 -7.99 13.62
C GLY A 71 22.81 -9.09 12.61
N GLU A 72 22.19 -10.26 12.76
CA GLU A 72 22.31 -11.36 11.81
C GLU A 72 20.95 -11.59 11.16
N TYR A 73 20.26 -12.69 11.49
CA TYR A 73 18.97 -13.07 10.89
C TYR A 73 17.75 -12.49 11.64
N ASP A 74 18.00 -11.78 12.73
CA ASP A 74 17.04 -11.36 13.75
C ASP A 74 16.54 -9.92 13.56
N VAL A 75 17.21 -9.13 12.71
CA VAL A 75 16.97 -7.68 12.57
C VAL A 75 15.55 -7.35 12.14
N TYR A 76 14.99 -8.12 11.20
CA TYR A 76 13.63 -7.90 10.73
C TYR A 76 12.60 -8.05 11.85
N GLN A 77 12.69 -9.15 12.62
CA GLN A 77 11.81 -9.42 13.75
C GLN A 77 11.99 -8.39 14.87
N PHE A 78 13.24 -7.99 15.14
CA PHE A 78 13.55 -6.95 16.11
C PHE A 78 12.92 -5.60 15.74
N ILE A 79 13.01 -5.17 14.48
CA ILE A 79 12.40 -3.93 14.01
C ILE A 79 10.89 -3.97 14.21
N GLN A 80 10.23 -5.08 13.84
CA GLN A 80 8.79 -5.22 14.01
C GLN A 80 8.36 -5.13 15.48
N ALA A 81 9.08 -5.82 16.37
CA ALA A 81 8.81 -5.77 17.81
C ALA A 81 9.01 -4.36 18.38
N CYS A 82 10.04 -3.64 17.93
CA CYS A 82 10.27 -2.26 18.33
C CYS A 82 9.21 -1.29 17.80
N ASP A 83 8.77 -1.45 16.54
CA ASP A 83 7.68 -0.64 15.97
C ASP A 83 6.40 -0.82 16.79
N LEU A 84 6.02 -2.07 17.08
CA LEU A 84 4.87 -2.38 17.92
C LEU A 84 5.00 -1.76 19.31
N ALA A 85 6.14 -1.95 19.98
CA ALA A 85 6.36 -1.42 21.33
C ALA A 85 6.27 0.12 21.36
N ILE A 86 6.77 0.81 20.33
CA ILE A 86 6.72 2.27 20.22
C ILE A 86 5.30 2.77 19.94
N GLU A 87 4.55 2.08 19.08
CA GLU A 87 3.15 2.42 18.77
C GLU A 87 2.22 2.20 19.96
N SER A 88 2.55 1.23 20.83
CA SER A 88 1.75 0.87 22.00
C SER A 88 2.02 1.70 23.25
N VAL A 89 3.01 2.61 23.30
CA VAL A 89 3.29 3.42 24.51
C VAL A 89 2.85 4.87 24.38
N GLU A 90 2.58 5.51 25.52
CA GLU A 90 2.36 6.96 25.57
C GLU A 90 3.55 7.74 24.99
N LYS A 91 3.27 8.81 24.24
CA LYS A 91 4.28 9.64 23.56
C LYS A 91 5.41 10.13 24.48
N LYS A 92 5.10 10.43 25.75
CA LYS A 92 6.09 10.88 26.75
C LYS A 92 7.15 9.82 27.06
N ASN A 93 6.81 8.54 26.91
CA ASN A 93 7.67 7.40 27.22
C ASN A 93 8.49 6.92 26.00
N VAL A 94 8.23 7.42 24.80
CA VAL A 94 8.91 6.96 23.57
C VAL A 94 10.43 7.21 23.65
N SER A 95 10.86 8.36 24.19
CA SER A 95 12.29 8.69 24.30
C SER A 95 13.05 7.70 25.19
N ILE A 96 12.47 7.32 26.33
CA ILE A 96 13.10 6.35 27.24
C ILE A 96 13.06 4.93 26.66
N LEU A 97 11.98 4.58 25.95
CA LEU A 97 11.89 3.30 25.24
C LEU A 97 12.96 3.18 24.15
N ILE A 98 13.22 4.24 23.38
CA ILE A 98 14.29 4.25 22.38
C ILE A 98 15.66 4.03 23.02
N LYS A 99 15.94 4.65 24.18
CA LYS A 99 17.17 4.38 24.93
C LYS A 99 17.23 2.91 25.35
N TYR A 100 16.13 2.34 25.82
CA TYR A 100 16.09 0.92 26.18
C TYR A 100 16.35 0.00 24.98
N ILE A 101 15.77 0.29 23.81
CA ILE A 101 16.04 -0.43 22.56
C ILE A 101 17.54 -0.51 22.29
N THR A 102 18.29 0.59 22.49
CA THR A 102 19.75 0.57 22.28
C THR A 102 20.50 -0.40 23.21
N THR A 103 19.97 -0.64 24.41
CA THR A 103 20.55 -1.62 25.36
C THR A 103 20.29 -3.07 24.98
N LYS A 104 19.34 -3.32 24.06
CA LYS A 104 19.01 -4.65 23.53
C LYS A 104 19.83 -5.04 22.31
N LEU A 105 20.72 -4.16 21.87
CA LEU A 105 21.59 -4.41 20.73
C LEU A 105 22.92 -4.98 21.19
N SER A 106 23.41 -5.96 20.46
CA SER A 106 24.73 -6.55 20.61
C SER A 106 25.36 -6.80 19.24
N GLY A 107 26.61 -7.27 19.21
CA GLY A 107 27.29 -7.64 17.98
C GLY A 107 27.27 -6.55 16.90
N ARG A 108 27.00 -6.97 15.66
CA ARG A 108 26.99 -6.10 14.47
C ARG A 108 25.92 -5.01 14.57
N ALA A 109 24.77 -5.30 15.17
CA ALA A 109 23.70 -4.31 15.32
C ALA A 109 24.14 -3.15 16.21
N LEU A 110 24.82 -3.44 17.32
CA LEU A 110 25.39 -2.40 18.19
C LEU A 110 26.50 -1.62 17.48
N GLU A 111 27.39 -2.31 16.75
CA GLU A 111 28.46 -1.66 15.99
C GLU A 111 27.92 -0.69 14.93
N ALA A 112 26.82 -1.04 14.26
CA ALA A 112 26.19 -0.20 13.25
C ALA A 112 25.68 1.15 13.80
N ILE A 113 25.38 1.22 15.10
CA ILE A 113 24.80 2.42 15.74
C ILE A 113 25.71 3.12 16.76
N LYS A 114 26.80 2.50 17.24
CA LYS A 114 27.58 2.98 18.41
C LYS A 114 28.15 4.41 18.31
N TYR A 115 28.40 4.89 17.09
CA TYR A 115 28.93 6.24 16.83
C TYR A 115 27.94 7.17 16.14
N LYS A 116 26.66 6.82 16.13
CA LYS A 116 25.63 7.60 15.45
C LYS A 116 24.77 8.30 16.48
N ASP A 117 24.47 9.57 16.23
CA ASP A 117 23.45 10.28 16.99
C ASP A 117 22.07 9.77 16.58
N THR A 118 21.59 8.80 17.35
CA THR A 118 20.38 8.04 17.08
C THR A 118 19.29 8.33 18.11
N THR A 119 19.07 9.61 18.43
CA THR A 119 17.96 10.05 19.31
C THR A 119 16.55 9.71 18.81
N LYS A 120 16.39 9.30 17.54
CA LYS A 120 15.10 8.97 16.92
C LYS A 120 15.08 7.53 16.41
N TRP A 121 14.01 6.78 16.69
CA TRP A 121 13.84 5.40 16.19
C TRP A 121 13.93 5.30 14.66
N LYS A 122 13.33 6.26 13.94
CA LYS A 122 13.40 6.31 12.46
C LYS A 122 14.84 6.31 11.92
N LYS A 123 15.80 6.90 12.65
CA LYS A 123 17.22 6.87 12.28
C LYS A 123 17.80 5.45 12.45
N HIS A 124 17.52 4.78 13.57
CA HIS A 124 17.92 3.39 13.81
C HIS A 124 17.39 2.47 12.73
N LYS A 125 16.09 2.53 12.45
CA LYS A 125 15.44 1.70 11.41
C LYS A 125 16.07 1.90 10.02
N LYS A 126 16.41 3.15 9.66
CA LYS A 126 17.11 3.44 8.40
C LYS A 126 18.53 2.85 8.36
N ILE A 127 19.23 2.83 9.49
CA ILE A 127 20.54 2.19 9.59
C ILE A 127 20.35 0.68 9.41
N PHE A 128 19.45 0.06 10.18
CA PHE A 128 19.26 -1.38 10.12
C PHE A 128 18.89 -1.86 8.72
N ASN A 129 17.88 -1.25 8.08
CA ASN A 129 17.48 -1.59 6.70
C ASN A 129 18.57 -1.35 5.63
N ARG A 130 19.65 -0.63 5.97
CA ARG A 130 20.77 -0.38 5.04
C ARG A 130 21.88 -1.41 5.20
N TYR A 131 22.09 -1.95 6.39
CA TYR A 131 23.24 -2.79 6.73
C TYR A 131 22.90 -4.27 6.94
N PHE A 132 21.61 -4.59 7.09
CA PHE A 132 21.07 -5.93 7.31
C PHE A 132 19.85 -6.13 6.40
#